data_AF-A0A920IRG5-F1
#
_entry.id   AF-A0A920IRG5-F1
#
_cell.length_a   1.000
_cell.length_b   1.000
_cell.length_c   1.000
_cell.angle_alpha   90.00
_cell.angle_beta   90.00
_cell.angle_gamma   90.00
#
_symmetry.space_group_name_H-M   'P 1'
#
loop_
_entity.id
_entity.type
_entity.pdbx_description
1 polymer ?
#
loop_
_entity_poly.entity_id
_entity_poly.type
_entity_poly.pdbx_seq_one_letter_code
_entity_poly.pdbx_strand_id
1 'polypeptide(L)'
;MEGSTSDSSTERAKIVFPGQCPDCGSDVAREEGEAVIRCIGGMACGAQLKAVIRHFASRKAMDIEGLGDKLIDQLVDDGLIGSVADIFRLSQPQLATLERMGEKSSDNLLASIEQSRSTTLPKFIYALGIREVGEATARALANHFLELDALLAASTDVLEGVDDVGPIVAHHIRGFASDERNQRVISDLLALGVNWPTVTVASGEGPLAGTTWVVTGKLESMSRGTQSSDCVRWALRPRAASLRRPVRFWLGRERVVNEKSGRARHIDCG
;
A
#
# COMPACT_ATOMS: atom_id res chain seq x y z
N MET A 1 34.96 -35.83 -47.26
CA MET A 1 34.27 -34.66 -46.71
C MET A 1 33.63 -35.10 -45.40
N GLU A 2 34.42 -35.13 -44.33
CA GLU A 2 33.91 -35.43 -42.98
C GLU A 2 33.77 -34.09 -42.27
N GLY A 3 32.53 -33.68 -42.03
CA GLY A 3 32.20 -32.45 -41.34
C GLY A 3 32.49 -32.60 -39.85
N SER A 4 33.53 -31.92 -39.38
CA SER A 4 33.80 -31.72 -37.95
C SER A 4 32.73 -30.82 -37.35
N THR A 5 31.73 -31.38 -36.68
CA THR A 5 30.89 -30.64 -35.73
C THR A 5 31.73 -30.34 -34.50
N SER A 6 32.30 -29.13 -34.45
CA SER A 6 32.90 -28.58 -33.24
C SER A 6 31.80 -28.26 -32.23
N ASP A 7 31.63 -29.15 -31.25
CA ASP A 7 30.73 -28.95 -30.12
C ASP A 7 31.35 -27.91 -29.16
N SER A 8 31.03 -26.64 -29.39
CA SER A 8 31.40 -25.52 -28.54
C SER A 8 30.48 -25.49 -27.30
N SER A 9 30.76 -26.36 -26.33
CA SER A 9 30.14 -26.32 -25.01
C SER A 9 30.72 -25.15 -24.19
N THR A 10 30.06 -23.99 -24.27
CA THR A 10 30.42 -22.82 -23.44
C THR A 10 30.06 -23.09 -21.98
N GLU A 11 31.07 -23.35 -21.15
CA GLU A 11 30.92 -23.49 -19.69
C GLU A 11 30.34 -22.19 -19.09
N ARG A 12 29.21 -22.29 -18.40
CA ARG A 12 28.52 -21.12 -17.82
C ARG A 12 29.18 -20.76 -16.50
N ALA A 13 29.62 -19.51 -16.37
CA ALA A 13 30.20 -19.00 -15.13
C ALA A 13 29.21 -19.07 -13.96
N LYS A 14 29.71 -19.47 -12.79
CA LYS A 14 28.94 -19.52 -11.54
C LYS A 14 28.56 -18.10 -11.09
N ILE A 15 27.29 -17.89 -10.74
CA ILE A 15 26.83 -16.63 -10.15
C ILE A 15 27.36 -16.52 -8.72
N VAL A 16 28.13 -15.48 -8.45
CA VAL A 16 28.66 -15.16 -7.12
C VAL A 16 27.89 -13.98 -6.55
N PHE A 17 27.20 -14.19 -5.43
CA PHE A 17 26.53 -13.11 -4.72
C PHE A 17 27.55 -12.29 -3.93
N PRO A 18 27.44 -10.95 -3.90
CA PRO A 18 28.39 -10.13 -3.19
C PRO A 18 28.20 -10.30 -1.67
N GLY A 19 29.30 -10.32 -0.91
CA GLY A 19 29.27 -10.34 0.56
C GLY A 19 28.96 -8.98 1.19
N GLN A 20 28.99 -7.91 0.40
CA GLN A 20 28.71 -6.54 0.79
C GLN A 20 27.81 -5.88 -0.25
N CYS A 21 27.06 -4.87 0.17
CA CYS A 21 26.20 -4.10 -0.70
C CYS A 21 27.07 -3.32 -1.71
N PRO A 22 26.85 -3.46 -3.02
CA PRO A 22 27.63 -2.75 -4.02
C PRO A 22 27.39 -1.23 -4.05
N ASP A 23 26.33 -0.76 -3.38
CA ASP A 23 25.94 0.65 -3.33
C ASP A 23 26.55 1.37 -2.11
N CYS A 24 26.39 0.81 -0.91
CA CYS A 24 26.83 1.45 0.34
C CYS A 24 27.95 0.71 1.10
N GLY A 25 28.42 -0.43 0.60
CA GLY A 25 29.48 -1.23 1.24
C GLY A 25 29.09 -1.95 2.54
N SER A 26 27.87 -1.77 3.04
CA SER A 26 27.39 -2.48 4.24
C SER A 26 27.29 -3.99 4.00
N ASP A 27 27.34 -4.78 5.06
CA ASP A 27 27.14 -6.22 4.95
C ASP A 27 25.75 -6.56 4.37
N VAL A 28 25.65 -7.77 3.83
CA VAL A 28 24.38 -8.30 3.39
C VAL A 28 23.98 -9.50 4.24
N ALA A 29 22.70 -9.61 4.55
CA ALA A 29 22.15 -10.69 5.33
C ALA A 29 21.06 -11.41 4.54
N ARG A 30 20.92 -12.70 4.83
CA ARG A 30 19.78 -13.53 4.43
C ARG A 30 19.06 -13.92 5.70
N GLU A 31 17.80 -13.51 5.81
CA GLU A 31 16.96 -13.94 6.93
C GLU A 31 16.63 -15.43 6.81
N GLU A 32 16.46 -16.06 7.96
CA GLU A 32 16.17 -17.49 8.01
C GLU A 32 14.83 -17.79 7.31
N GLY A 33 14.85 -18.77 6.38
CA GLY A 33 13.68 -19.11 5.57
C GLY A 33 13.52 -18.27 4.29
N GLU A 34 14.35 -17.25 4.06
CA GLU A 34 14.25 -16.42 2.86
C GLU A 34 15.31 -16.73 1.79
N ALA A 35 14.91 -16.70 0.51
CA ALA A 35 15.84 -16.86 -0.60
C ALA A 35 16.65 -15.59 -0.89
N VAL A 36 16.11 -14.42 -0.53
CA VAL A 36 16.63 -13.10 -0.91
C VAL A 36 17.73 -12.66 0.06
N ILE A 37 18.80 -12.10 -0.49
CA ILE A 37 19.87 -11.45 0.28
C ILE A 37 19.58 -9.94 0.25
N ARG A 38 19.65 -9.28 1.40
CA ARG A 38 19.39 -7.83 1.52
C ARG A 38 20.53 -7.11 2.21
N CYS A 39 20.73 -5.86 1.82
CA CYS A 39 21.64 -4.95 2.48
C CYS A 39 21.11 -4.56 3.87
N ILE A 40 21.96 -4.63 4.90
CA ILE A 40 21.59 -4.25 6.28
C ILE A 40 21.88 -2.78 6.61
N GLY A 41 22.40 -2.02 5.64
CA GLY A 41 22.72 -0.59 5.80
C GLY A 41 21.50 0.32 6.05
N GLY A 42 20.28 -0.20 5.88
CA GLY A 42 19.04 0.53 6.14
C GLY A 42 19.00 1.88 5.43
N MET A 43 18.54 2.92 6.12
CA MET A 43 18.41 4.27 5.55
C MET A 43 19.75 4.99 5.32
N ALA A 44 20.88 4.44 5.78
CA ALA A 44 22.20 4.95 5.40
C ALA A 44 22.61 4.49 3.98
N CYS A 45 21.93 3.49 3.42
CA CYS A 45 22.12 3.05 2.05
C CYS A 45 21.33 3.95 1.08
N GLY A 46 22.04 4.66 0.19
CA GLY A 46 21.43 5.53 -0.81
C GLY A 46 20.40 4.81 -1.68
N ALA A 47 20.70 3.59 -2.14
CA ALA A 47 19.76 2.78 -2.91
C ALA A 47 18.46 2.45 -2.14
N GLN A 48 18.56 2.17 -0.83
CA GLN A 48 17.36 1.91 -0.01
C GLN A 48 16.56 3.18 0.22
N LEU A 49 17.22 4.30 0.52
CA LEU A 49 16.57 5.60 0.70
C LEU A 49 15.82 6.02 -0.57
N LYS A 50 16.48 5.92 -1.74
CA LYS A 50 15.86 6.17 -3.06
C LYS A 50 14.65 5.26 -3.29
N ALA A 51 14.74 3.97 -2.95
CA ALA A 51 13.62 3.03 -3.10
C ALA A 51 12.43 3.40 -2.18
N VAL A 52 12.69 3.79 -0.94
CA VAL A 52 11.65 4.24 0.01
C VAL A 52 10.98 5.51 -0.50
N ILE A 53 11.74 6.49 -0.96
CA ILE A 53 11.19 7.75 -1.49
C ILE A 53 10.35 7.50 -2.74
N ARG A 54 10.82 6.63 -3.66
CA ARG A 54 10.03 6.23 -4.85
C ARG A 54 8.71 5.57 -4.46
N HIS A 55 8.74 4.67 -3.49
CA HIS A 55 7.52 4.01 -3.00
C HIS A 55 6.55 5.03 -2.40
N PHE A 56 7.06 5.91 -1.54
CA PHE A 56 6.28 6.97 -0.89
C PHE A 56 5.61 7.90 -1.91
N ALA A 57 6.36 8.33 -2.92
CA ALA A 57 5.86 9.22 -3.98
C ALA A 57 4.92 8.53 -5.00
N SER A 58 4.88 7.19 -5.00
CA SER A 58 4.14 6.44 -6.02
C SER A 58 2.63 6.73 -6.02
N ARG A 59 1.99 6.50 -7.18
CA ARG A 59 0.54 6.74 -7.39
C ARG A 59 -0.36 6.07 -6.35
N LYS A 60 0.02 4.88 -5.90
CA LYS A 60 -0.76 4.10 -4.92
C LYS A 60 -0.54 4.58 -3.48
N ALA A 61 0.55 5.29 -3.23
CA ALA A 61 0.92 5.87 -1.95
C ALA A 61 0.47 7.34 -1.89
N MET A 62 1.41 8.28 -1.77
CA MET A 62 1.11 9.71 -1.62
C MET A 62 0.83 10.42 -2.96
N ASP A 63 1.07 9.76 -4.10
CA ASP A 63 0.72 10.27 -5.43
C ASP A 63 1.33 11.65 -5.74
N ILE A 64 2.65 11.76 -5.57
CA ILE A 64 3.40 13.00 -5.82
C ILE A 64 3.83 13.02 -7.29
N GLU A 65 2.99 13.65 -8.12
CA GLU A 65 3.28 13.84 -9.54
C GLU A 65 4.49 14.76 -9.75
N GLY A 66 5.35 14.38 -10.69
CA GLY A 66 6.59 15.12 -10.99
C GLY A 66 7.81 14.68 -10.18
N LEU A 67 7.64 13.95 -9.07
CA LEU A 67 8.74 13.36 -8.30
C LEU A 67 9.16 12.00 -8.88
N GLY A 68 9.75 12.02 -10.07
CA GLY A 68 10.18 10.80 -10.78
C GLY A 68 11.57 10.29 -10.38
N ASP A 69 11.90 9.07 -10.82
CA ASP A 69 13.14 8.34 -10.43
C ASP A 69 14.42 9.17 -10.56
N LYS A 70 14.61 9.86 -11.70
CA LYS A 70 15.81 10.68 -11.93
C LYS A 70 15.92 11.88 -10.99
N LEU A 71 14.79 12.49 -10.65
CA LEU A 71 14.77 13.63 -9.74
C LEU A 71 15.03 13.16 -8.31
N ILE A 72 14.46 12.02 -7.92
CA ILE A 72 14.75 11.38 -6.62
C ILE A 72 16.24 11.03 -6.52
N ASP A 73 16.84 10.50 -7.59
CA ASP A 73 18.26 10.20 -7.62
C ASP A 73 19.10 11.45 -7.37
N GLN A 74 18.85 12.54 -8.10
CA GLN A 74 19.55 13.82 -7.90
C GLN A 74 19.35 14.38 -6.49
N LEU A 75 18.10 14.41 -6.00
CA LEU A 75 17.80 14.96 -4.67
C LEU A 75 18.51 14.19 -3.55
N VAL A 76 18.62 12.87 -3.66
CA VAL A 76 19.34 12.05 -2.68
C VAL A 76 20.85 12.16 -2.86
N ASP A 77 21.35 12.12 -4.09
CA ASP A 77 22.79 12.16 -4.39
C ASP A 77 23.41 13.53 -4.05
N ASP A 78 22.66 14.61 -4.25
CA ASP A 78 23.05 15.97 -3.87
C ASP A 78 22.82 16.26 -2.37
N GLY A 79 22.29 15.28 -1.61
CA GLY A 79 22.04 15.40 -0.17
C GLY A 79 20.93 16.38 0.20
N LEU A 80 20.03 16.70 -0.73
CA LEU A 80 18.91 17.61 -0.51
C LEU A 80 17.76 16.95 0.28
N ILE A 81 17.62 15.63 0.18
CA ILE A 81 16.65 14.84 0.97
C ILE A 81 17.32 13.62 1.59
N GLY A 82 17.12 13.43 2.90
CA GLY A 82 17.60 12.27 3.68
C GLY A 82 16.46 11.38 4.19
N SER A 83 15.22 11.84 4.04
CA SER A 83 14.01 11.17 4.50
C SER A 83 12.81 11.56 3.64
N VAL A 84 11.71 10.81 3.76
CA VAL A 84 10.44 11.17 3.10
C VAL A 84 9.84 12.47 3.63
N ALA A 85 10.16 12.87 4.86
CA ALA A 85 9.70 14.14 5.42
C ALA A 85 10.34 15.34 4.73
N ASP A 86 11.59 15.21 4.25
CA ASP A 86 12.31 16.30 3.59
C ASP A 86 11.66 16.71 2.25
N ILE A 87 10.89 15.82 1.63
CA ILE A 87 10.09 16.13 0.44
C ILE A 87 9.20 17.35 0.68
N PHE A 88 8.57 17.44 1.86
CA PHE A 88 7.66 18.53 2.21
C PHE A 88 8.38 19.82 2.65
N ARG A 89 9.72 19.80 2.69
CA ARG A 89 10.59 20.95 3.01
C ARG A 89 11.27 21.54 1.77
N LEU A 90 11.13 20.90 0.61
CA LEU A 90 11.71 21.37 -0.64
C LEU A 90 11.16 22.75 -1.02
N SER A 91 12.05 23.59 -1.56
CA SER A 91 11.73 24.94 -2.00
C SER A 91 12.03 25.12 -3.48
N GLN A 92 11.33 26.07 -4.12
CA GLN A 92 11.51 26.38 -5.54
C GLN A 92 12.98 26.72 -5.88
N PRO A 93 13.72 27.53 -5.08
CA PRO A 93 15.11 27.83 -5.38
C PRO A 93 16.01 26.58 -5.36
N GLN A 94 15.77 25.62 -4.45
CA GLN A 94 16.52 24.36 -4.43
C GLN A 94 16.24 23.54 -5.69
N LEU A 95 14.96 23.39 -6.05
CA LEU A 95 14.56 22.62 -7.22
C LEU A 95 15.08 23.23 -8.53
N ALA A 96 15.12 24.56 -8.64
CA ALA A 96 15.60 25.26 -9.82
C ALA A 96 17.12 25.07 -10.08
N THR A 97 17.89 24.60 -9.09
CA THR A 97 19.31 24.28 -9.30
C THR A 97 19.54 22.91 -9.95
N LEU A 98 18.50 22.07 -10.00
CA LEU A 98 18.61 20.69 -10.46
C LEU A 98 18.53 20.59 -11.98
N GLU A 99 19.19 19.56 -12.52
CA GLU A 99 19.24 19.35 -13.96
C GLU A 99 17.83 19.09 -14.50
N ARG A 100 17.45 19.82 -15.56
CA ARG A 100 16.14 19.70 -16.22
C ARG A 100 14.94 20.17 -15.38
N MET A 101 15.17 20.91 -14.29
CA MET A 101 14.13 21.59 -13.52
C MET A 101 14.03 23.06 -13.91
N GLY A 102 12.97 23.42 -14.62
CA GLY A 102 12.60 24.83 -14.84
C GLY A 102 11.68 25.35 -13.73
N GLU A 103 11.50 26.68 -13.65
CA GLU A 103 10.60 27.34 -12.68
C GLU A 103 9.20 26.69 -12.67
N LYS A 104 8.57 26.58 -13.84
CA LYS A 104 7.24 25.97 -13.98
C LYS A 104 7.18 24.50 -13.52
N SER A 105 8.23 23.72 -13.77
CA SER A 105 8.28 22.32 -13.33
C SER A 105 8.45 22.22 -11.81
N SER A 106 9.23 23.13 -11.23
CA SER A 106 9.41 23.26 -9.78
C SER A 106 8.10 23.64 -9.11
N ASP A 107 7.38 24.62 -9.64
CA ASP A 107 6.08 25.06 -9.12
C ASP A 107 5.03 23.94 -9.17
N ASN A 108 4.98 23.20 -10.28
CA ASN A 108 4.06 22.07 -10.42
C ASN A 108 4.37 20.96 -9.39
N LEU A 109 5.65 20.66 -9.18
CA LEU A 109 6.07 19.66 -8.18
C LEU A 109 5.69 20.12 -6.77
N LEU A 110 5.97 21.37 -6.41
CA LEU A 110 5.60 21.92 -5.10
C LEU A 110 4.09 21.91 -4.88
N ALA A 111 3.30 22.22 -5.91
CA ALA A 111 1.85 22.11 -5.86
C ALA A 111 1.38 20.66 -5.64
N SER A 112 2.03 19.69 -6.29
CA SER A 112 1.71 18.26 -6.09
C SER A 112 2.10 17.79 -4.68
N ILE A 113 3.25 18.22 -4.16
CA ILE A 113 3.68 17.95 -2.78
C ILE A 113 2.66 18.53 -1.79
N GLU A 114 2.22 19.78 -1.98
CA GLU A 114 1.19 20.40 -1.15
C GLU A 114 -0.12 19.61 -1.18
N GLN A 115 -0.58 19.24 -2.37
CA GLN A 115 -1.80 18.44 -2.54
C GLN A 115 -1.70 17.08 -1.84
N SER A 116 -0.53 16.44 -1.90
CA SER A 116 -0.30 15.12 -1.30
C SER A 116 -0.41 15.11 0.23
N ARG A 117 -0.31 16.27 0.90
CA ARG A 117 -0.53 16.37 2.35
C ARG A 117 -1.92 15.89 2.76
N SER A 118 -2.93 16.10 1.91
CA SER A 118 -4.29 15.61 2.16
C SER A 118 -4.47 14.23 1.54
N THR A 119 -4.38 13.18 2.34
CA THR A 119 -4.41 11.78 1.91
C THR A 119 -5.51 10.97 2.61
N THR A 120 -5.43 9.63 2.58
CA THR A 120 -6.27 8.73 3.37
C THR A 120 -5.40 7.84 4.26
N LEU A 121 -5.92 7.40 5.40
CA LEU A 121 -5.18 6.52 6.32
C LEU A 121 -4.63 5.24 5.64
N PRO A 122 -5.40 4.51 4.79
CA PRO A 122 -4.85 3.37 4.05
C PRO A 122 -3.66 3.73 3.15
N LYS A 123 -3.75 4.86 2.44
CA LYS A 123 -2.66 5.33 1.56
C LYS A 123 -1.43 5.71 2.36
N PHE A 124 -1.62 6.38 3.50
CA PHE A 124 -0.53 6.75 4.39
C PHE A 124 0.18 5.51 4.96
N ILE A 125 -0.56 4.54 5.50
CA ILE A 125 0.01 3.28 6.01
C ILE A 125 0.78 2.55 4.92
N TYR A 126 0.23 2.48 3.71
CA TYR A 126 0.93 1.89 2.57
C TYR A 126 2.20 2.68 2.22
N ALA A 127 2.16 4.01 2.23
CA ALA A 127 3.29 4.88 1.92
C ALA A 127 4.47 4.73 2.89
N LEU A 128 4.22 4.35 4.15
CA LEU A 128 5.27 4.09 5.14
C LEU A 128 6.20 2.92 4.74
N GLY A 129 5.79 2.08 3.79
CA GLY A 129 6.66 1.03 3.25
C GLY A 129 6.97 -0.09 4.26
N ILE A 130 6.04 -0.37 5.17
CA ILE A 130 6.19 -1.46 6.14
C ILE A 130 6.26 -2.79 5.38
N ARG A 131 7.25 -3.62 5.71
CA ARG A 131 7.48 -4.90 5.03
C ARG A 131 6.26 -5.82 5.14
N GLU A 132 5.96 -6.51 4.04
CA GLU A 132 4.75 -7.34 3.84
C GLU A 132 3.40 -6.59 3.90
N VAL A 133 3.39 -5.27 4.13
CA VAL A 133 2.15 -4.49 4.16
C VAL A 133 1.87 -3.93 2.77
N GLY A 134 1.09 -4.68 2.00
CA GLY A 134 0.58 -4.24 0.70
C GLY A 134 -0.64 -3.32 0.80
N GLU A 135 -1.16 -2.89 -0.35
CA GLU A 135 -2.33 -2.00 -0.44
C GLU A 135 -3.58 -2.59 0.25
N ALA A 136 -3.81 -3.89 0.09
CA ALA A 136 -4.94 -4.60 0.71
C ALA A 136 -4.79 -4.64 2.24
N THR A 137 -3.61 -5.04 2.73
CA THR A 137 -3.29 -5.10 4.16
C THR A 137 -3.36 -3.73 4.81
N ALA A 138 -2.82 -2.68 4.18
CA ALA A 138 -2.92 -1.30 4.67
C ALA A 138 -4.38 -0.84 4.82
N ARG A 139 -5.25 -1.23 3.88
CA ARG A 139 -6.69 -0.97 3.96
C ARG A 139 -7.36 -1.74 5.09
N ALA A 140 -7.02 -3.02 5.28
CA ALA A 140 -7.54 -3.83 6.38
C ALA A 140 -7.16 -3.24 7.73
N LEU A 141 -5.88 -2.87 7.90
CA LEU A 141 -5.35 -2.21 9.10
C LEU A 141 -6.07 -0.88 9.37
N ALA A 142 -6.19 -0.01 8.37
CA ALA A 142 -6.87 1.28 8.52
C ALA A 142 -8.34 1.12 8.94
N ASN A 143 -9.05 0.15 8.37
CA ASN A 143 -10.46 -0.11 8.69
C ASN A 143 -10.65 -0.77 10.06
N HIS A 144 -9.66 -1.53 10.52
CA HIS A 144 -9.70 -2.18 11.83
C HIS A 144 -9.36 -1.21 12.96
N PHE A 145 -8.28 -0.43 12.81
CA PHE A 145 -7.77 0.44 13.88
C PHE A 145 -8.34 1.86 13.86
N LEU A 146 -8.83 2.33 12.71
CA LEU A 146 -9.43 3.66 12.45
C LEU A 146 -8.49 4.86 12.62
N GLU A 147 -7.52 4.76 13.54
CA GLU A 147 -6.54 5.78 13.87
C GLU A 147 -5.12 5.21 13.77
N LEU A 148 -4.18 6.05 13.34
CA LEU A 148 -2.78 5.65 13.19
C LEU A 148 -2.15 5.28 14.55
N ASP A 149 -2.43 6.06 15.58
CA ASP A 149 -1.86 5.83 16.91
C ASP A 149 -2.30 4.48 17.49
N ALA A 150 -3.56 4.09 17.23
CA ALA A 150 -4.08 2.80 17.65
C ALA A 150 -3.33 1.64 16.97
N LEU A 151 -3.05 1.76 15.67
CA LEU A 151 -2.23 0.79 14.93
C LEU A 151 -0.81 0.70 15.49
N LEU A 152 -0.15 1.83 15.73
CA LEU A 152 1.23 1.87 16.24
C LEU A 152 1.35 1.36 17.67
N ALA A 153 0.30 1.47 18.48
CA ALA A 153 0.25 0.95 19.85
C ALA A 153 -0.15 -0.54 19.95
N ALA A 154 -0.77 -1.12 18.90
CA ALA A 154 -1.33 -2.47 18.94
C ALA A 154 -0.26 -3.56 19.11
N SER A 155 -0.42 -4.47 20.08
CA SER A 155 0.46 -5.64 20.26
C SER A 155 0.40 -6.62 19.08
N THR A 156 1.39 -7.52 18.97
CA THR A 156 1.40 -8.58 17.93
C THR A 156 0.09 -9.37 17.88
N ASP A 157 -0.43 -9.78 19.04
CA ASP A 157 -1.63 -10.62 19.14
C ASP A 157 -2.88 -9.89 18.64
N VAL A 158 -2.93 -8.57 18.82
CA VAL A 158 -4.02 -7.72 18.31
C VAL A 158 -3.88 -7.53 16.80
N LEU A 159 -2.66 -7.36 16.30
CA LEU A 159 -2.40 -7.24 14.86
C LEU A 159 -2.78 -8.51 14.10
N GLU A 160 -2.52 -9.68 14.66
CA GLU A 160 -2.92 -10.98 14.10
C GLU A 160 -4.44 -11.19 14.04
N GLY A 161 -5.22 -10.37 14.75
CA GLY A 161 -6.68 -10.35 14.68
C GLY A 161 -7.24 -9.66 13.41
N VAL A 162 -6.38 -9.04 12.60
CA VAL A 162 -6.76 -8.37 11.35
C VAL A 162 -6.70 -9.35 10.18
N ASP A 163 -7.71 -9.30 9.31
CA ASP A 163 -7.72 -10.08 8.07
C ASP A 163 -6.43 -9.82 7.25
N ASP A 164 -5.84 -10.89 6.72
CA ASP A 164 -4.57 -10.90 5.98
C ASP A 164 -3.31 -10.50 6.77
N VAL A 165 -3.37 -10.46 8.11
CA VAL A 165 -2.20 -10.22 8.98
C VAL A 165 -1.81 -11.49 9.74
N GLY A 166 -0.72 -12.11 9.31
CA GLY A 166 -0.10 -13.24 10.02
C GLY A 166 1.03 -12.82 10.96
N PRO A 167 1.64 -13.77 11.70
CA PRO A 167 2.70 -13.50 12.67
C PRO A 167 3.91 -12.74 12.12
N ILE A 168 4.30 -13.02 10.86
CA ILE A 168 5.42 -12.35 10.18
C ILE A 168 5.10 -10.86 9.95
N VAL A 169 3.89 -10.57 9.45
CA VAL A 169 3.45 -9.20 9.18
C VAL A 169 3.30 -8.43 10.50
N ALA A 170 2.68 -9.05 11.51
CA ALA A 170 2.55 -8.47 12.84
C ALA A 170 3.92 -8.12 13.45
N HIS A 171 4.90 -9.02 13.33
CA HIS A 171 6.28 -8.77 13.76
C HIS A 171 6.90 -7.58 13.04
N HIS A 172 6.76 -7.48 11.72
CA HIS A 172 7.28 -6.34 10.95
C HIS A 172 6.61 -5.01 11.32
N ILE A 173 5.28 -4.99 11.53
CA ILE A 173 4.56 -3.79 11.98
C ILE A 173 5.07 -3.36 13.37
N ARG A 174 5.23 -4.30 14.30
CA ARG A 174 5.75 -4.00 15.65
C ARG A 174 7.19 -3.50 15.62
N GLY A 175 8.05 -4.15 14.82
CA GLY A 175 9.43 -3.72 14.64
C GLY A 175 9.49 -2.31 14.05
N PHE A 176 8.66 -2.02 13.05
CA PHE A 176 8.55 -0.70 12.46
C PHE A 176 8.07 0.35 13.48
N ALA A 177 7.01 0.05 14.24
CA ALA A 177 6.40 0.97 15.21
C ALA A 177 7.29 1.23 16.44
N SER A 178 8.23 0.34 16.75
CA SER A 178 9.16 0.49 17.88
C SER A 178 10.51 1.13 17.52
N ASP A 179 10.85 1.23 16.22
CA ASP A 179 12.06 1.94 15.77
C ASP A 179 11.87 3.46 15.93
N GLU A 180 12.70 4.08 16.77
CA GLU A 180 12.68 5.52 17.03
C GLU A 180 12.81 6.36 15.76
N ARG A 181 13.56 5.89 14.75
CA ARG A 181 13.73 6.63 13.48
C ARG A 181 12.42 6.69 12.72
N ASN A 182 11.67 5.59 12.68
CA ASN A 182 10.36 5.56 12.03
C ASN A 182 9.36 6.44 12.78
N GLN A 183 9.36 6.40 14.11
CA GLN A 183 8.52 7.29 14.93
C GLN A 183 8.81 8.77 14.66
N ARG A 184 10.09 9.15 14.57
CA ARG A 184 10.50 10.52 14.21
C ARG A 184 10.01 10.91 12.82
N VAL A 185 10.17 10.03 11.82
CA VAL A 185 9.67 10.30 10.45
C VAL A 185 8.16 10.50 10.43
N ILE A 186 7.39 9.67 11.15
CA ILE A 186 5.93 9.83 11.24
C ILE A 186 5.57 11.15 11.91
N SER A 187 6.22 11.47 13.04
CA SER A 187 6.00 12.74 13.76
C SER A 187 6.31 13.94 12.87
N ASP A 188 7.40 13.90 12.11
CA ASP A 188 7.78 14.96 11.18
C ASP A 188 6.75 15.14 10.07
N LEU A 189 6.28 14.05 9.47
CA LEU A 189 5.25 14.09 8.42
C LEU A 189 3.95 14.73 8.93
N LEU A 190 3.51 14.35 10.14
CA LEU A 190 2.33 14.93 10.78
C LEU A 190 2.53 16.42 11.09
N ALA A 191 3.71 16.80 11.62
CA ALA A 191 4.05 18.19 11.90
C ALA A 191 4.14 19.06 10.63
N LEU A 192 4.52 18.46 9.50
CA LEU A 192 4.55 19.08 8.17
C LEU A 192 3.16 19.15 7.51
N GLY A 193 2.11 18.73 8.21
CA GLY A 193 0.72 18.92 7.80
C GLY A 193 0.11 17.77 6.99
N VAL A 194 0.78 16.61 6.92
CA VAL A 194 0.16 15.41 6.35
C VAL A 194 -1.04 15.01 7.21
N ASN A 195 -2.20 14.84 6.57
CA ASN A 195 -3.46 14.60 7.23
C ASN A 195 -4.39 13.72 6.38
N TRP A 196 -5.41 13.18 7.03
CA TRP A 196 -6.47 12.40 6.42
C TRP A 196 -7.76 12.60 7.21
N PRO A 197 -8.93 12.38 6.60
CA PRO A 197 -10.19 12.39 7.34
C PRO A 197 -10.24 11.22 8.34
N THR A 198 -10.89 11.45 9.48
CA THR A 198 -11.17 10.40 10.47
C THR A 198 -11.93 9.26 9.81
N VAL A 199 -11.42 8.04 9.98
CA VAL A 199 -12.08 6.84 9.48
C VAL A 199 -13.21 6.50 10.43
N THR A 200 -14.44 6.57 9.94
CA THR A 200 -15.62 6.18 10.71
C THR A 200 -16.15 4.86 10.18
N VAL A 201 -16.39 3.91 11.07
CA VAL A 201 -17.18 2.73 10.72
C VAL A 201 -18.60 3.24 10.49
N ALA A 202 -19.15 2.98 9.30
CA ALA A 202 -20.56 3.22 9.08
C ALA A 202 -21.34 2.27 10.00
N SER A 203 -21.74 2.78 11.17
CA SER A 203 -22.68 2.13 12.08
C SER A 203 -24.06 2.12 11.43
N GLY A 204 -24.21 1.29 10.40
CA GLY A 204 -25.49 1.04 9.78
C GLY A 204 -26.23 0.00 10.61
N GLU A 205 -27.23 0.42 11.39
CA GLU A 205 -28.44 -0.38 11.60
C GLU A 205 -29.16 -0.52 10.23
N GLY A 206 -28.47 -1.15 9.28
CA GLY A 206 -29.00 -1.47 7.97
C GLY A 206 -29.72 -2.81 8.03
N PRO A 207 -30.66 -3.08 7.13
CA PRO A 207 -31.39 -4.35 7.08
C PRO A 207 -30.50 -5.59 6.89
N LEU A 208 -29.21 -5.39 6.60
CA LEU A 208 -28.20 -6.42 6.37
C LEU A 208 -27.15 -6.52 7.51
N ALA A 209 -27.28 -5.72 8.57
CA ALA A 209 -26.40 -5.81 9.73
C ALA A 209 -26.44 -7.24 10.34
N GLY A 210 -25.27 -7.82 10.59
CA GLY A 210 -25.14 -9.17 11.18
C GLY A 210 -25.45 -10.33 10.23
N THR A 211 -25.48 -10.11 8.92
CA THR A 211 -25.74 -11.18 7.93
C THR A 211 -24.60 -11.29 6.91
N THR A 212 -24.16 -12.52 6.63
CA THR A 212 -23.14 -12.84 5.61
C THR A 212 -23.81 -13.15 4.27
N TRP A 213 -23.35 -12.50 3.20
CA TRP A 213 -23.90 -12.64 1.85
C TRP A 213 -22.81 -13.07 0.88
N VAL A 214 -23.17 -13.99 -0.01
CA VAL A 214 -22.32 -14.41 -1.12
C VAL A 214 -22.93 -13.84 -2.40
N VAL A 215 -22.16 -13.04 -3.12
CA VAL A 215 -22.57 -12.52 -4.43
C VAL A 215 -22.12 -13.50 -5.50
N THR A 216 -23.07 -14.25 -6.04
CA THR A 216 -22.85 -15.17 -7.18
C THR A 216 -23.55 -14.62 -8.41
N GLY A 217 -22.77 -14.22 -9.42
CA GLY A 217 -23.27 -13.67 -10.68
C GLY A 217 -22.24 -12.78 -11.37
N LYS A 218 -22.42 -12.51 -12.66
CA LYS A 218 -21.60 -11.58 -13.44
C LYS A 218 -22.36 -10.25 -13.54
N LEU A 219 -21.87 -9.20 -12.89
CA LEU A 219 -22.48 -7.88 -12.95
C LEU A 219 -22.15 -7.24 -14.32
N GLU A 220 -23.15 -7.13 -15.19
CA GLU A 220 -22.95 -6.72 -16.60
C GLU A 220 -22.68 -5.21 -16.78
N SER A 221 -22.91 -4.37 -15.77
CA SER A 221 -22.91 -2.91 -15.92
C SER A 221 -21.83 -2.13 -15.14
N MET A 222 -20.85 -2.79 -14.51
CA MET A 222 -19.82 -2.08 -13.71
C MET A 222 -18.39 -2.60 -13.94
N SER A 223 -17.42 -1.67 -14.02
CA SER A 223 -16.01 -2.01 -14.23
C SER A 223 -15.41 -2.75 -13.03
N ARG A 224 -14.49 -3.68 -13.29
CA ARG A 224 -14.12 -4.77 -12.39
C ARG A 224 -13.50 -4.39 -11.03
N GLY A 225 -13.10 -3.13 -10.82
CA GLY A 225 -12.36 -2.67 -9.63
C GLY A 225 -13.20 -2.24 -8.43
N THR A 226 -14.51 -1.96 -8.59
CA THR A 226 -15.34 -1.33 -7.52
C THR A 226 -16.51 -2.22 -7.07
N GLN A 227 -16.62 -3.43 -7.63
CA GLN A 227 -17.82 -4.27 -7.59
C GLN A 227 -18.29 -4.63 -6.17
N SER A 228 -17.41 -5.09 -5.28
CA SER A 228 -17.85 -5.53 -3.94
C SER A 228 -18.22 -4.36 -3.02
N SER A 229 -17.48 -3.27 -3.09
CA SER A 229 -17.66 -2.12 -2.20
C SER A 229 -18.91 -1.31 -2.55
N ASP A 230 -19.17 -1.08 -3.84
CA ASP A 230 -20.32 -0.29 -4.29
C ASP A 230 -21.65 -1.06 -4.20
N CYS A 231 -21.63 -2.38 -4.39
CA CYS A 231 -22.83 -3.22 -4.26
C CYS A 231 -23.32 -3.27 -2.80
N VAL A 232 -22.38 -3.39 -1.84
CA VAL A 232 -22.66 -3.27 -0.40
C VAL A 232 -23.15 -1.86 -0.06
N ARG A 233 -22.54 -0.81 -0.63
CA ARG A 233 -22.95 0.58 -0.41
C ARG A 233 -24.33 0.91 -0.98
N TRP A 234 -24.71 0.32 -2.12
CA TRP A 234 -26.04 0.46 -2.72
C TRP A 234 -27.10 -0.25 -1.89
N ALA A 235 -26.81 -1.45 -1.38
CA ALA A 235 -27.74 -2.24 -0.57
C ALA A 235 -27.99 -1.66 0.84
N LEU A 236 -27.07 -0.84 1.36
CA LEU A 236 -27.17 -0.20 2.68
C LEU A 236 -27.89 1.17 2.68
N ARG A 237 -28.37 1.67 1.54
CA ARG A 237 -29.12 2.94 1.49
C ARG A 237 -30.52 2.78 2.10
N PRO A 238 -30.93 3.59 3.09
CA PRO A 238 -32.30 3.61 3.56
C PRO A 238 -33.22 4.11 2.43
N ARG A 239 -34.20 3.30 2.03
CA ARG A 239 -35.22 3.74 1.06
C ARG A 239 -36.16 4.74 1.75
N ALA A 240 -36.13 5.99 1.28
CA ALA A 240 -37.28 6.88 1.47
C ALA A 240 -38.51 6.24 0.83
N ALA A 241 -39.62 6.25 1.57
CA ALA A 241 -40.87 5.63 1.19
C ALA A 241 -41.39 6.16 -0.16
N SER A 242 -42.17 5.30 -0.84
CA SER A 242 -42.81 5.49 -2.15
C SER A 242 -41.98 5.05 -3.34
N LEU A 243 -42.22 3.83 -3.80
CA LEU A 243 -42.51 3.55 -5.20
C LEU A 243 -43.24 2.21 -5.31
N ARG A 244 -44.47 2.30 -5.85
CA ARG A 244 -45.40 1.20 -6.06
C ARG A 244 -44.89 0.30 -7.18
N ARG A 245 -44.44 -0.91 -6.88
CA ARG A 245 -44.47 -2.07 -7.81
C ARG A 245 -44.12 -3.36 -7.06
N PRO A 246 -44.92 -4.45 -7.21
CA PRO A 246 -44.63 -5.72 -6.55
C PRO A 246 -43.46 -6.42 -7.27
N VAL A 247 -42.44 -6.82 -6.51
CA VAL A 247 -41.35 -7.67 -7.00
C VAL A 247 -41.79 -9.13 -6.84
N ARG A 248 -41.79 -9.90 -7.94
CA ARG A 248 -42.06 -11.35 -7.94
C ARG A 248 -40.79 -12.11 -7.56
N PHE A 249 -40.93 -13.11 -6.68
CA PHE A 249 -39.88 -14.09 -6.37
C PHE A 249 -39.83 -15.18 -7.45
N TRP A 250 -38.62 -15.56 -7.87
CA TRP A 250 -38.35 -16.80 -8.61
C TRP A 250 -37.37 -17.66 -7.79
N LEU A 251 -37.59 -18.97 -7.79
CA LEU A 251 -36.76 -19.97 -7.12
C LEU A 251 -36.39 -21.07 -8.13
N GLY A 252 -35.09 -21.31 -8.30
CA GLY A 252 -34.54 -22.51 -8.94
C GLY A 252 -33.16 -22.24 -9.55
N ARG A 253 -32.18 -23.15 -9.55
CA ARG A 253 -32.02 -24.49 -8.98
C ARG A 253 -30.52 -24.71 -8.79
N GLU A 254 -30.03 -24.89 -7.57
CA GLU A 254 -29.09 -25.96 -7.17
C GLU A 254 -28.61 -25.77 -5.73
N ARG A 255 -28.31 -26.91 -5.11
CA ARG A 255 -28.17 -27.08 -3.67
C ARG A 255 -26.67 -27.14 -3.33
N VAL A 256 -26.12 -26.09 -2.74
CA VAL A 256 -24.82 -26.20 -2.03
C VAL A 256 -25.14 -26.42 -0.56
N VAL A 257 -24.89 -27.64 -0.09
CA VAL A 257 -24.96 -28.02 1.31
C VAL A 257 -23.59 -27.78 1.92
N ASN A 258 -23.47 -26.86 2.88
CA ASN A 258 -22.63 -27.13 4.04
C ASN A 258 -23.27 -26.49 5.28
N GLU A 259 -23.24 -27.27 6.35
CA GLU A 259 -24.14 -27.24 7.48
C GLU A 259 -23.42 -26.59 8.66
N LYS A 260 -23.75 -25.31 8.91
CA LYS A 260 -23.92 -24.72 10.25
C LYS A 260 -24.47 -23.30 10.11
N SER A 261 -25.80 -23.23 10.25
CA SER A 261 -26.63 -22.06 10.57
C SER A 261 -26.28 -20.71 9.91
N GLY A 262 -26.86 -20.47 8.75
CA GLY A 262 -26.94 -19.13 8.17
C GLY A 262 -27.52 -19.22 6.77
N ARG A 263 -28.84 -19.06 6.64
CA ARG A 263 -29.53 -19.18 5.35
C ARG A 263 -29.08 -18.02 4.45
N ALA A 264 -28.13 -18.27 3.53
CA ALA A 264 -27.68 -17.29 2.56
C ALA A 264 -28.86 -16.88 1.67
N ARG A 265 -29.19 -15.59 1.69
CA ARG A 265 -30.20 -15.01 0.81
C ARG A 265 -29.48 -14.48 -0.43
N HIS A 266 -30.07 -14.69 -1.61
CA HIS A 266 -29.49 -14.28 -2.89
C HIS A 266 -30.03 -12.90 -3.25
N ILE A 267 -29.16 -11.98 -3.68
CA ILE A 267 -29.55 -10.70 -4.27
C ILE A 267 -29.08 -10.70 -5.72
N ASP A 268 -30.02 -10.60 -6.66
CA ASP A 268 -29.72 -10.27 -8.05
C ASP A 268 -29.71 -8.74 -8.19
N CYS A 269 -28.55 -8.19 -8.51
CA CYS A 269 -28.42 -6.80 -8.96
C CYS A 269 -28.54 -6.81 -10.50
N GLY A 270 -29.75 -6.51 -10.99
CA GLY A 270 -30.01 -6.26 -12.40
C GLY A 270 -29.44 -4.94 -12.91
#